data_AF-A0A2V8DB71-F1
#
_entry.id   AF-A0A2V8DB71-F1
#
_cell.length_a   1.000
_cell.length_b   1.000
_cell.length_c   1.000
_cell.angle_alpha   90.00
_cell.angle_beta   90.00
_cell.angle_gamma   90.00
#
_symmetry.space_group_name_H-M   'P 1'
#
loop_
_entity.id
_entity.type
_entity.pdbx_description
1 polymer ?
#
loop_
_entity_poly.entity_id
_entity_poly.type
_entity_poly.pdbx_seq_one_letter_code
_entity_poly.pdbx_strand_id
1 'polypeptide(L)'
;AAKRQYEAVMTEVVSGPTAFRPYMLWHSKGQMNWGGFGNATIDAAFDRVRRSSTDEEYRAAGTGVQQAFTEDPPAIFLAWSVQGRAVSKRFDVPPADRDRDILSNVRLWQPVDDTRASQN
;
A
#
# COMPACT_ATOMS: atom_id res chain seq x y z
N ALA A 1 25.70 1.65 0.36
CA ALA A 1 24.69 2.03 1.36
C ALA A 1 24.74 3.53 1.56
N ALA A 2 23.61 4.24 1.51
CA ALA A 2 23.58 5.67 1.81
C ALA A 2 24.13 5.90 3.23
N LYS A 3 25.00 6.90 3.41
CA LYS A 3 25.53 7.24 4.75
C LYS A 3 24.35 7.69 5.62
N ARG A 4 24.18 7.07 6.80
CA ARG A 4 23.14 7.38 7.81
C ARG A 4 23.39 8.74 8.48
N GLN A 5 23.50 9.81 7.69
CA GLN A 5 23.74 11.18 8.15
C GLN A 5 22.41 11.91 8.39
N TYR A 6 21.43 11.24 8.99
CA TYR A 6 20.12 11.78 9.31
C TYR A 6 19.56 11.05 10.53
N GLU A 7 18.77 11.74 11.33
CA GLU A 7 18.07 11.18 12.50
C GLU A 7 16.68 10.64 12.13
N ALA A 8 16.05 11.23 11.11
CA ALA A 8 14.77 10.79 10.55
C ALA A 8 14.70 11.10 9.05
N VAL A 9 13.88 10.33 8.33
CA VAL A 9 13.54 10.57 6.92
C VAL A 9 12.04 10.43 6.74
N MET A 10 11.44 11.36 6.01
CA MET A 10 10.05 11.22 5.56
C MET A 10 10.05 10.51 4.21
N THR A 11 9.37 9.38 4.13
CA THR A 11 9.24 8.60 2.89
C THR A 11 7.80 8.16 2.72
N GLU A 12 7.36 8.13 1.47
CA GLU A 12 6.11 7.47 1.10
C GLU A 12 6.40 5.98 0.83
N VAL A 13 5.49 5.11 1.28
CA VAL A 13 5.58 3.67 1.06
C VAL A 13 4.23 3.17 0.59
N VAL A 14 4.25 2.38 -0.49
CA VAL A 14 3.06 1.70 -1.01
C VAL A 14 3.04 0.26 -0.48
N SER A 15 2.06 -0.07 0.37
CA SER A 15 1.88 -1.41 0.95
C SER A 15 1.54 -2.48 -0.10
N GLY A 16 0.87 -2.10 -1.19
CA GLY A 16 0.42 -3.05 -2.21
C GLY A 16 -0.70 -3.98 -1.71
N PRO A 17 -1.18 -4.91 -2.55
CA PRO A 17 -2.38 -5.69 -2.27
C PRO A 17 -2.15 -6.87 -1.29
N THR A 18 -0.90 -7.12 -0.87
CA THR A 18 -0.55 -8.26 0.00
C THR A 18 0.42 -7.82 1.09
N ALA A 19 0.54 -8.64 2.14
CA ALA A 19 1.51 -8.42 3.22
C ALA A 19 2.98 -8.53 2.78
N PHE A 20 3.28 -8.86 1.52
CA PHE A 20 4.65 -9.10 1.04
C PHE A 20 5.55 -7.87 1.11
N ARG A 21 5.09 -6.70 0.62
CA ARG A 21 5.89 -5.46 0.71
C ARG A 21 6.05 -4.97 2.15
N PRO A 22 4.99 -4.95 2.99
CA PRO A 22 5.14 -4.69 4.41
C PRO A 22 6.16 -5.61 5.07
N TYR A 23 6.14 -6.91 4.77
CA TYR A 23 7.15 -7.87 5.27
C TYR A 23 8.56 -7.45 4.85
N MET A 24 8.79 -7.16 3.56
CA MET A 24 10.11 -6.78 3.06
C MET A 24 10.66 -5.49 3.68
N LEU A 25 9.79 -4.57 4.09
CA LEU A 25 10.18 -3.28 4.66
C LEU A 25 10.38 -3.33 6.17
N TRP A 26 9.45 -3.96 6.90
CA TRP A 26 9.34 -3.85 8.36
C TRP A 26 9.94 -5.03 9.11
N HIS A 27 10.08 -6.19 8.46
CA HIS A 27 10.75 -7.35 9.06
C HIS A 27 12.26 -7.08 9.11
N SER A 28 12.94 -7.48 10.19
CA SER A 28 14.38 -7.25 10.39
C SER A 28 15.25 -7.84 9.27
N LYS A 29 14.83 -8.99 8.72
CA LYS A 29 15.46 -9.67 7.56
C LYS A 29 14.89 -9.27 6.19
N GLY A 30 14.06 -8.23 6.14
CA GLY A 30 13.43 -7.76 4.91
C GLY A 30 14.43 -7.08 3.97
N GLN A 31 14.34 -7.38 2.67
CA GLN A 31 15.28 -6.84 1.66
C GLN A 31 15.12 -5.33 1.41
N MET A 32 13.99 -4.73 1.80
CA MET A 32 13.71 -3.30 1.66
C MET A 32 13.87 -2.54 2.97
N ASN A 33 14.40 -3.18 4.02
CA ASN A 33 14.54 -2.58 5.33
C ASN A 33 15.75 -1.63 5.40
N TRP A 34 15.64 -0.49 4.71
CA TRP A 34 16.71 0.51 4.62
C TRP A 34 16.98 1.21 5.96
N GLY A 35 15.97 1.31 6.83
CA GLY A 35 16.06 1.93 8.14
C GLY A 35 16.59 1.02 9.24
N GLY A 36 16.70 -0.30 9.01
CA GLY A 36 16.98 -1.25 10.07
C GLY A 36 15.83 -1.35 11.09
N PHE A 37 14.60 -1.18 10.62
CA PHE A 37 13.36 -1.33 11.39
C PHE A 37 13.15 -2.78 11.85
N GLY A 38 12.19 -2.97 12.74
CA GLY A 38 11.75 -4.30 13.18
C GLY A 38 12.30 -4.69 14.55
N ASN A 39 11.53 -5.50 15.24
CA ASN A 39 11.84 -6.08 16.54
C ASN A 39 11.30 -7.53 16.56
N ALA A 40 11.62 -8.30 17.60
CA ALA A 40 11.20 -9.70 17.69
C ALA A 40 9.67 -9.88 17.64
N THR A 41 8.90 -8.93 18.17
CA THR A 41 7.43 -8.98 18.20
C THR A 41 6.83 -8.76 16.80
N ILE A 42 7.29 -7.74 16.08
CA ILE A 42 6.91 -7.43 14.70
C ILE A 42 7.32 -8.59 13.78
N ASP A 43 8.55 -9.08 13.92
CA ASP A 43 9.06 -10.20 13.12
C ASP A 43 8.19 -11.44 13.32
N ALA A 44 7.89 -11.80 14.57
CA ALA A 44 7.05 -12.95 14.90
C ALA A 44 5.61 -12.80 14.40
N ALA A 45 5.06 -11.59 14.38
CA ALA A 45 3.72 -11.32 13.85
C ALA A 45 3.68 -11.51 12.32
N PHE A 46 4.66 -10.95 11.60
CA PHE A 46 4.80 -11.14 10.17
C PHE A 46 5.07 -12.60 9.77
N ASP A 47 5.88 -13.29 10.55
CA ASP A 47 6.16 -14.71 10.38
C ASP A 47 4.90 -15.58 10.55
N ARG A 48 4.00 -15.21 11.47
CA ARG A 48 2.70 -15.86 11.61
C ARG A 48 1.85 -15.68 10.36
N VAL A 49 1.75 -14.46 9.82
CA VAL A 49 1.03 -14.18 8.56
C VAL A 49 1.59 -15.02 7.41
N ARG A 50 2.92 -15.15 7.32
CA ARG A 50 3.59 -15.94 6.28
C ARG A 50 3.31 -17.44 6.39
N ARG A 51 3.08 -17.96 7.60
CA ARG A 51 2.85 -19.40 7.87
C ARG A 51 1.37 -19.78 7.94
N SER A 52 0.45 -18.82 7.91
CA SER A 52 -0.99 -19.07 7.88
C SER A 52 -1.37 -19.97 6.70
N SER A 53 -2.16 -21.00 6.99
CA SER A 53 -2.62 -22.01 6.04
C SER A 53 -4.09 -21.84 5.67
N THR A 54 -4.84 -21.05 6.45
CA THR A 54 -6.25 -20.74 6.22
C THR A 54 -6.50 -19.23 6.22
N ASP A 55 -7.61 -18.81 5.61
CA ASP A 55 -8.03 -17.41 5.62
C ASP A 55 -8.29 -16.88 7.03
N GLU A 56 -8.82 -17.71 7.93
CA GLU A 56 -9.08 -17.32 9.31
C GLU A 56 -7.78 -17.09 10.08
N GLU A 57 -6.82 -18.00 9.94
CA GLU A 57 -5.46 -17.83 10.48
C GLU A 57 -4.79 -16.57 9.91
N TYR A 58 -4.95 -16.31 8.62
CA TYR A 58 -4.37 -15.15 7.95
C TYR A 58 -4.95 -13.84 8.49
N ARG A 59 -6.28 -13.75 8.66
CA ARG A 59 -6.94 -12.57 9.23
C ARG A 59 -6.50 -12.33 10.67
N ALA A 60 -6.50 -13.37 11.50
CA ALA A 60 -6.06 -13.27 12.89
C ALA A 60 -4.59 -12.85 13.02
N ALA A 61 -3.71 -13.43 12.19
CA ALA A 61 -2.29 -13.05 12.15
C ALA A 61 -2.11 -11.59 11.67
N GLY A 62 -2.91 -11.14 10.70
CA GLY A 62 -2.92 -9.75 10.24
C GLY A 62 -3.27 -8.75 11.34
N THR A 63 -4.29 -9.06 12.16
CA THR A 63 -4.61 -8.27 13.37
C THR A 63 -3.42 -8.23 14.34
N GLY A 64 -2.71 -9.35 14.50
CA GLY A 64 -1.51 -9.41 15.33
C GLY A 64 -0.39 -8.47 14.87
N VAL A 65 -0.22 -8.29 13.55
CA VAL A 65 0.74 -7.31 13.00
C VAL A 65 0.31 -5.88 13.35
N GLN A 66 -0.97 -5.54 13.20
CA GLN A 66 -1.48 -4.21 13.55
C GLN A 66 -1.30 -3.90 15.04
N GLN A 67 -1.54 -4.88 15.90
CA GLN A 67 -1.32 -4.74 17.33
C GLN A 67 0.17 -4.51 17.65
N ALA A 68 1.08 -5.30 17.06
CA ALA A 68 2.52 -5.11 17.25
C ALA A 68 2.98 -3.70 16.85
N PHE A 69 2.44 -3.15 15.76
CA PHE A 69 2.73 -1.78 15.30
C PHE A 69 2.15 -0.70 16.21
N THR A 70 1.07 -1.01 16.93
CA THR A 70 0.42 -0.07 17.86
C THR A 70 1.19 -0.01 19.18
N GLU A 71 1.68 -1.16 19.65
CA GLU A 71 2.41 -1.29 20.91
C GLU A 71 3.86 -0.79 20.82
N ASP A 72 4.55 -1.05 19.71
CA ASP A 72 5.91 -0.57 19.45
C ASP A 72 6.04 -0.07 18.00
N PRO A 73 5.65 1.18 17.71
CA PRO A 73 5.60 1.70 16.35
C PRO A 73 6.98 1.77 15.69
N PRO A 74 7.22 1.09 14.54
CA PRO A 74 8.52 1.12 13.86
C PRO A 74 8.78 2.45 13.15
N ALA A 75 7.75 3.26 12.95
CA ALA A 75 7.79 4.59 12.36
C ALA A 75 6.56 5.39 12.81
N ILE A 76 6.61 6.71 12.58
CA ILE A 76 5.44 7.58 12.75
C ILE A 76 4.65 7.57 11.44
N PHE A 77 3.44 7.03 11.47
CA PHE A 77 2.51 7.04 10.33
C PHE A 77 1.73 8.35 10.30
N LEU A 78 1.98 9.19 9.29
CA LEU A 78 1.42 10.54 9.23
C LEU A 78 0.05 10.59 8.56
N ALA A 79 -0.08 9.97 7.38
CA ALA A 79 -1.29 10.03 6.58
C ALA A 79 -1.34 8.93 5.52
N TRP A 80 -2.54 8.65 5.03
CA TRP A 80 -2.75 7.93 3.77
C TRP A 80 -2.71 8.92 2.61
N SER A 81 -1.84 8.66 1.62
CA SER A 81 -1.81 9.46 0.40
C SER A 81 -3.11 9.32 -0.38
N VAL A 82 -3.73 10.45 -0.72
CA VAL A 82 -4.92 10.49 -1.59
C VAL A 82 -4.51 11.07 -2.94
N GLN A 83 -4.75 10.33 -4.02
CA GLN A 83 -4.47 10.81 -5.37
C GLN A 83 -5.72 11.41 -6.03
N GLY A 84 -5.68 12.71 -6.32
CA GLY A 84 -6.64 13.36 -7.21
C GLY A 84 -6.35 13.03 -8.68
N ARG A 85 -7.39 12.77 -9.47
CA ARG A 85 -7.27 12.46 -10.89
C ARG A 85 -8.14 13.40 -11.71
N ALA A 86 -7.62 13.88 -12.84
CA ALA A 86 -8.38 14.60 -13.86
C ALA A 86 -8.51 13.71 -15.10
N VAL A 87 -9.74 13.45 -15.53
CA VAL A 87 -10.02 12.67 -16.75
C VAL A 87 -10.84 13.53 -17.71
N SER A 88 -10.55 13.40 -19.01
CA SER A 88 -11.31 14.10 -20.05
C SER A 88 -12.77 13.65 -20.03
N LYS A 89 -13.69 14.60 -20.25
CA LYS A 89 -15.14 14.33 -20.36
C LYS A 89 -15.52 13.45 -21.57
N ARG A 90 -14.56 13.16 -22.46
CA ARG A 90 -14.74 12.24 -23.59
C ARG A 90 -14.76 10.77 -23.17
N PHE A 91 -14.49 10.46 -21.91
CA PHE A 91 -14.50 9.09 -21.40
C PHE A 91 -15.57 8.94 -20.33
N ASP A 92 -16.39 7.92 -20.48
CA ASP A 92 -17.18 7.38 -19.38
C ASP A 92 -16.25 6.50 -18.54
N VAL A 93 -16.05 6.92 -17.29
CA VAL A 93 -15.17 6.27 -16.33
C VAL A 93 -16.07 5.55 -15.34
N PRO A 94 -16.07 4.21 -15.31
CA PRO A 94 -16.83 3.48 -14.32
C PRO A 94 -16.49 3.99 -12.92
N PRO A 95 -17.48 4.09 -12.00
CA PRO A 95 -17.21 4.48 -10.64
C PRO A 95 -16.05 3.65 -10.09
N ALA A 96 -14.92 4.32 -9.87
CA ALA A 96 -13.80 3.69 -9.20
C ALA A 96 -14.07 3.74 -7.70
N ASP A 97 -13.76 2.68 -6.97
CA ASP A 97 -13.51 2.83 -5.54
C ASP A 97 -12.48 3.96 -5.40
N ARG A 98 -12.79 4.97 -4.58
CA ARG A 98 -12.04 6.24 -4.48
C ARG A 98 -10.52 6.05 -4.30
N ASP A 99 -10.12 4.91 -3.76
CA ASP A 99 -8.74 4.61 -3.36
C ASP A 99 -8.07 3.54 -4.24
N ARG A 100 -8.68 3.14 -5.36
CA ARG A 100 -8.12 2.12 -6.26
C ARG A 100 -7.23 2.72 -7.35
N ASP A 101 -6.22 1.96 -7.73
CA ASP A 101 -5.35 2.30 -8.86
C ASP A 101 -6.09 2.16 -10.20
N ILE A 102 -5.93 3.13 -11.12
CA ILE A 102 -6.57 3.11 -12.45
C ILE A 102 -6.14 1.93 -13.31
N LEU A 103 -4.93 1.39 -13.11
CA LEU A 103 -4.47 0.23 -13.87
C LEU A 103 -5.40 -0.97 -13.65
N SER A 104 -6.13 -1.00 -12.53
CA SER A 104 -7.13 -2.02 -12.24
C SER A 104 -8.43 -1.87 -13.03
N ASN A 105 -8.74 -0.71 -13.62
CA ASN A 105 -10.02 -0.46 -14.29
C ASN A 105 -9.93 0.29 -15.63
N VAL A 106 -8.76 0.73 -16.08
CA VAL A 106 -8.61 1.53 -17.31
C VAL A 106 -9.17 0.84 -18.56
N ARG A 107 -9.09 -0.50 -18.62
CA ARG A 107 -9.67 -1.30 -19.72
C ARG A 107 -11.20 -1.22 -19.80
N LEU A 108 -11.85 -0.75 -18.74
CA LEU A 108 -13.30 -0.62 -18.66
C LEU A 108 -13.78 0.79 -19.07
N TRP A 109 -12.86 1.72 -19.32
CA TRP A 109 -13.20 3.09 -19.70
C TRP A 109 -13.65 3.10 -21.16
N GLN A 110 -14.72 3.83 -21.45
CA GLN A 110 -15.31 3.87 -22.78
C GLN A 110 -15.32 5.30 -23.32
N PRO A 111 -15.04 5.54 -24.60
CA PRO A 111 -15.32 6.82 -25.23
C PRO A 111 -16.82 7.14 -25.13
N VAL A 112 -17.16 8.38 -24.79
CA VAL A 112 -18.52 8.90 -24.94
C VAL A 112 -18.63 9.44 -26.36
N ASP A 113 -19.71 9.11 -27.06
CA ASP A 113 -20.00 9.68 -28.38
C ASP A 113 -20.17 11.21 -28.26
N ASP A 114 -19.10 11.92 -28.56
CA ASP A 114 -19.06 13.38 -28.45
C ASP A 114 -19.71 13.98 -29.70
N THR A 115 -21.03 14.15 -29.65
CA THR A 115 -21.81 14.81 -30.72
C THR A 115 -21.38 16.28 -30.95
N ARG A 116 -20.48 16.81 -30.11
CA ARG A 116 -19.88 18.15 -30.25
C ARG A 116 -18.70 18.21 -31.22
N ALA A 117 -18.13 17.08 -31.65
CA ALA A 117 -17.04 17.08 -32.62
C ALA A 117 -17.51 17.36 -34.07
N SER A 118 -18.82 17.30 -34.34
CA SER A 118 -19.39 17.44 -35.69
C SER A 118 -19.93 18.85 -36.01
N GLN A 119 -19.62 19.88 -35.20
CA GLN A 119 -20.09 21.26 -35.41
C GLN A 119 -18.97 22.30 -35.55
N ASN A 120 -17.85 21.94 -36.16
CA ASN A 120 -16.84 22.91 -36.63
C ASN A 120 -16.58 22.73 -38.11
#